data_AF-A0A7W0IDA9-F1
#
_entry.id   AF-A0A7W0IDA9-F1
#
_cell.length_a   1.000
_cell.length_b   1.000
_cell.length_c   1.000
_cell.angle_alpha   90.00
_cell.angle_beta   90.00
_cell.angle_gamma   90.00
#
_symmetry.space_group_name_H-M   'P 1'
#
loop_
_entity.id
_entity.type
_entity.pdbx_description
1 polymer ?
#
loop_
_entity_poly.entity_id
_entity_poly.type
_entity_poly.pdbx_seq_one_letter_code
_entity_poly.pdbx_strand_id
1 'polypeptide(L)'
;MPFDLGDTVRLAADCKNAGGTLTDATSVALTITLPDGSTASPAVTNPPGQTGKYTLDYTSTQAGRHAVRWVFTGPASAYTDSFDVREASPPAILSLADAKAHLDITTTTEDDELRGWIEAVTHLVEQFTGVCARGTVVEDHSIQPSGVRELALRRTPVLSLTSAVAILTGGTSYTVGDLDVDTRMGIVRLRSGGRMYGPLRITYTAGRAVIPANITAAAKIILQHLWRTQYGASRALAGIGGGDDFNVTEPIAGFGYAIPNRALQLLEPHRLPPGVA
;
A
#
# COMPACT_ATOMS: atom_id res chain seq x y z
N MET A 1 -10.22 9.85 1.44
CA MET A 1 -9.54 9.23 0.29
C MET A 1 -8.11 9.74 0.27
N PRO A 2 -7.11 8.89 0.00
CA PRO A 2 -5.75 9.36 -0.21
C PRO A 2 -5.67 10.23 -1.48
N PHE A 3 -4.80 11.23 -1.45
CA PHE A 3 -4.43 12.03 -2.63
C PHE A 3 -3.47 11.23 -3.51
N ASP A 4 -3.40 11.52 -4.81
CA ASP A 4 -2.39 10.91 -5.67
C ASP A 4 -1.05 11.68 -5.55
N LEU A 5 0.06 10.97 -5.70
CA LEU A 5 1.38 11.60 -5.59
C LEU A 5 1.55 12.70 -6.64
N GLY A 6 1.89 13.91 -6.18
CA GLY A 6 1.97 15.11 -7.02
C GLY A 6 0.72 15.98 -6.97
N ASP A 7 -0.37 15.51 -6.35
CA ASP A 7 -1.56 16.33 -6.14
C ASP A 7 -1.30 17.45 -5.14
N THR A 8 -2.05 18.54 -5.33
CA THR A 8 -2.11 19.65 -4.38
C THR A 8 -3.15 19.36 -3.31
N VAL A 9 -2.67 19.30 -2.06
CA VAL A 9 -3.48 19.13 -0.86
C VAL A 9 -3.78 20.51 -0.27
N ARG A 10 -5.07 20.88 -0.23
CA ARG A 10 -5.53 22.10 0.45
C ARG A 10 -5.59 21.86 1.95
N LEU A 11 -4.62 22.39 2.68
CA LEU A 11 -4.60 22.42 4.14
C LEU A 11 -5.35 23.65 4.64
N ALA A 12 -6.12 23.49 5.71
CA ALA A 12 -6.86 24.59 6.32
C ALA A 12 -6.85 24.49 7.85
N ALA A 13 -6.85 25.64 8.51
CA ALA A 13 -6.99 25.74 9.96
C ALA A 13 -7.60 27.09 10.36
N ASP A 14 -8.44 27.05 11.39
CA ASP A 14 -9.06 28.23 11.97
C ASP A 14 -8.26 28.70 13.19
N CYS A 15 -7.86 29.98 13.20
CA CYS A 15 -7.36 30.66 14.38
C CYS A 15 -8.50 31.33 15.14
N LYS A 16 -8.63 31.00 16.43
CA LYS A 16 -9.68 31.51 17.30
C LYS A 16 -9.06 32.09 18.56
N ASN A 17 -9.66 33.18 19.07
CA ASN A 17 -9.30 33.73 20.38
C ASN A 17 -9.87 32.87 21.54
N ALA A 18 -9.57 33.26 22.78
CA ALA A 18 -10.05 32.54 23.97
C ALA A 18 -11.58 32.50 24.10
N GLY A 19 -12.31 33.41 23.43
CA GLY A 19 -13.77 33.41 23.35
C GLY A 19 -14.34 32.60 22.17
N GLY A 20 -13.51 31.87 21.42
CA GLY A 20 -13.93 31.03 20.30
C GLY A 20 -14.24 31.81 19.01
N THR A 21 -14.00 33.12 18.97
CA THR A 21 -14.23 33.96 17.78
C THR A 21 -13.03 33.87 16.84
N LEU A 22 -13.28 33.79 15.53
CA LEU A 22 -12.22 33.83 14.51
C LEU A 22 -11.43 35.14 14.62
N THR A 23 -10.11 35.06 14.63
CA THR A 23 -9.22 36.21 14.79
C THR A 23 -7.91 35.94 14.05
N ASP A 24 -7.35 36.96 13.39
CA ASP A 24 -6.04 36.83 12.75
C ASP A 24 -4.94 36.70 13.80
N ALA A 25 -4.01 35.79 13.55
CA ALA A 25 -2.84 35.57 14.39
C ALA A 25 -1.76 36.63 14.12
N THR A 26 -1.02 37.03 15.16
CA THR A 26 0.25 37.76 15.01
C THR A 26 1.26 36.94 14.21
N SER A 27 1.36 35.63 14.47
CA SER A 27 2.17 34.72 13.65
C SER A 27 1.51 33.36 13.50
N VAL A 28 1.83 32.69 12.39
CA VAL A 28 1.37 31.34 12.07
C VAL A 28 2.57 30.52 11.61
N ALA A 29 2.68 29.31 12.12
CA ALA A 29 3.63 28.30 11.67
C ALA A 29 2.88 27.04 11.28
N LEU A 30 3.21 26.50 10.10
CA LEU A 30 2.73 25.22 9.62
C LEU A 30 3.92 24.27 9.49
N THR A 31 3.83 23.12 10.13
CA THR A 31 4.77 22.02 9.99
C THR A 31 4.05 20.82 9.42
N ILE A 32 4.59 20.26 8.34
CA ILE A 32 4.16 19.01 7.74
C ILE A 32 5.27 18.00 7.99
N THR A 33 5.00 16.97 8.78
CA THR A 33 5.89 15.83 8.94
C THR A 33 5.63 14.85 7.79
N LEU A 34 6.68 14.58 7.02
CA LEU A 34 6.65 13.68 5.87
C LEU A 34 6.71 12.20 6.33
N PRO A 35 6.35 11.24 5.47
CA PRO A 35 6.35 9.81 5.80
C PRO A 35 7.70 9.26 6.28
N ASP A 36 8.82 9.85 5.85
CA ASP A 36 10.18 9.49 6.28
C ASP A 36 10.60 10.12 7.63
N GLY A 37 9.71 10.91 8.25
CA GLY A 37 9.95 11.64 9.50
C GLY A 37 10.64 13.00 9.34
N SER A 38 11.06 13.37 8.14
CA SER A 38 11.53 14.73 7.84
C SER A 38 10.36 15.72 7.89
N THR A 39 10.66 17.02 7.89
CA THR A 39 9.62 18.07 7.98
C THR A 39 9.73 19.08 6.85
N ALA A 40 8.58 19.55 6.40
CA ALA A 40 8.42 20.74 5.57
C ALA A 40 7.74 21.85 6.38
N SER A 41 8.25 23.07 6.26
CA SER A 41 7.69 24.27 6.93
C SER A 41 7.39 25.36 5.91
N PRO A 42 6.36 25.17 5.05
CA PRO A 42 5.99 26.16 4.05
C PRO A 42 5.53 27.48 4.69
N ALA A 43 5.82 28.59 4.01
CA ALA A 43 5.36 29.90 4.44
C ALA A 43 3.84 30.02 4.27
N VAL A 44 3.15 30.42 5.34
CA VAL A 44 1.71 30.67 5.33
C VAL A 44 1.47 32.16 5.20
N THR A 45 0.58 32.56 4.29
CA THR A 45 0.16 33.96 4.14
C THR A 45 -0.51 34.48 5.42
N ASN A 46 -0.02 35.60 5.95
CA ASN A 46 -0.59 36.30 7.09
C ASN A 46 -0.56 37.83 6.83
N PRO A 47 -1.68 38.56 6.96
CA PRO A 47 -3.01 38.08 7.33
C PRO A 47 -3.65 37.18 6.25
N PRO A 48 -4.56 36.28 6.63
CA PRO A 48 -5.29 35.45 5.69
C PRO A 48 -6.34 36.26 4.91
N GLY A 49 -6.83 35.70 3.78
CA GLY A 49 -7.87 36.35 2.96
C GLY A 49 -9.26 36.42 3.62
N GLN A 50 -9.50 35.64 4.68
CA GLN A 50 -10.67 35.75 5.55
C GLN A 50 -10.20 35.68 7.00
N THR A 51 -10.74 36.56 7.85
CA THR A 51 -10.31 36.68 9.25
C THR A 51 -10.29 35.33 9.97
N GLY A 52 -9.14 34.99 10.54
CA GLY A 52 -8.90 33.77 11.30
C GLY A 52 -8.94 32.47 10.48
N LYS A 53 -9.04 32.51 9.15
CA LYS A 53 -9.13 31.31 8.30
C LYS A 53 -7.89 31.14 7.44
N TYR A 54 -6.98 30.29 7.90
CA TYR A 54 -5.72 30.04 7.21
C TYR A 54 -5.85 28.86 6.25
N THR A 55 -5.28 29.02 5.07
CA THR A 55 -5.21 27.95 4.07
C THR A 55 -3.82 27.91 3.43
N LEU A 56 -3.38 26.72 3.03
CA LEU A 56 -2.18 26.51 2.24
C LEU A 56 -2.42 25.38 1.23
N ASP A 57 -1.98 25.59 0.00
CA ASP A 57 -1.84 24.54 -1.00
C ASP A 57 -0.46 23.87 -0.89
N TYR A 58 -0.43 22.59 -0.55
CA TYR A 58 0.79 21.80 -0.47
C TYR A 58 0.81 20.76 -1.59
N THR A 59 1.77 20.84 -2.51
CA THR A 59 1.99 19.81 -3.53
C THR A 59 2.75 18.64 -2.92
N SER A 60 2.15 17.45 -2.93
CA SER A 60 2.76 16.25 -2.36
C SER A 60 3.96 15.77 -3.17
N THR A 61 5.06 15.43 -2.49
CA THR A 61 6.31 14.95 -3.13
C THR A 61 6.73 13.56 -2.65
N GLN A 62 6.10 13.04 -1.61
CA GLN A 62 6.33 11.69 -1.09
C GLN A 62 5.00 10.96 -0.95
N ALA A 63 4.99 9.65 -1.20
CA ALA A 63 3.86 8.80 -0.91
C ALA A 63 3.89 8.36 0.56
N GLY A 64 2.71 8.17 1.15
CA GLY A 64 2.51 7.74 2.54
C GLY A 64 1.77 8.77 3.38
N ARG A 65 1.77 8.53 4.69
CA ARG A 65 1.03 9.33 5.66
C ARG A 65 1.81 10.59 6.06
N HIS A 66 1.16 11.74 5.91
CA HIS A 66 1.67 13.04 6.34
C HIS A 66 0.92 13.48 7.60
N ALA A 67 1.66 14.05 8.56
CA ALA A 67 1.07 14.68 9.74
C ALA A 67 1.20 16.20 9.64
N VAL A 68 0.14 16.92 9.94
CA VAL A 68 0.02 18.37 9.78
C VAL A 68 -0.13 19.01 11.16
N ARG A 69 0.61 20.08 11.40
CA ARG A 69 0.49 20.86 12.62
C ARG A 69 0.56 22.36 12.36
N TRP A 70 -0.51 23.03 12.75
CA TRP A 70 -0.64 24.49 12.77
C TRP A 70 -0.40 25.00 14.18
N VAL A 71 0.36 26.08 14.30
CA VAL A 71 0.58 26.82 15.54
C VAL A 71 0.39 28.30 15.26
N PHE A 72 -0.54 28.92 15.98
CA PHE A 72 -0.85 30.35 15.92
C PHE A 72 -0.38 31.04 17.19
N THR A 73 0.12 32.26 17.07
CA THR A 73 0.42 33.12 18.23
C THR A 73 -0.31 34.46 18.09
N GLY A 74 -0.77 35.00 19.22
CA GLY A 74 -1.55 36.24 19.28
C GLY A 74 -2.81 36.22 18.41
N PRO A 75 -3.82 35.34 18.67
CA PRO A 75 -4.00 34.50 19.86
C PRO A 75 -3.28 33.16 19.77
N ALA A 76 -2.98 32.56 20.94
CA ALA A 76 -2.40 31.23 21.01
C ALA A 76 -3.46 30.16 20.67
N SER A 77 -3.25 29.42 19.58
CA SER A 77 -4.11 28.31 19.16
C SER A 77 -3.28 27.28 18.38
N ALA A 78 -3.72 26.03 18.34
CA ALA A 78 -3.04 24.99 17.56
C ALA A 78 -4.06 24.00 16.99
N TYR A 79 -3.75 23.44 15.83
CA TYR A 79 -4.57 22.45 15.15
C TYR A 79 -3.69 21.37 14.52
N THR A 80 -4.15 20.13 14.55
CA THR A 80 -3.44 18.98 13.97
C THR A 80 -4.36 18.20 13.06
N ASP A 81 -3.81 17.70 11.96
CA ASP A 81 -4.52 16.88 10.99
C ASP A 81 -3.55 15.86 10.36
N SER A 82 -4.05 14.96 9.53
CA SER A 82 -3.22 14.08 8.72
C SER A 82 -3.89 13.77 7.39
N PHE A 83 -3.09 13.61 6.35
CA PHE A 83 -3.55 13.15 5.05
C PHE A 83 -2.64 12.04 4.52
N ASP A 84 -3.20 11.17 3.70
CA ASP A 84 -2.46 10.09 3.06
C ASP A 84 -2.26 10.40 1.57
N VAL A 85 -1.08 10.06 1.06
CA VAL A 85 -0.72 10.17 -0.35
C VAL A 85 -0.46 8.78 -0.89
N ARG A 86 -1.17 8.39 -1.93
CA ARG A 86 -1.01 7.11 -2.62
C ARG A 86 0.30 7.10 -3.41
N GLU A 87 0.92 5.93 -3.55
CA GLU A 87 2.07 5.73 -4.42
C GLU A 87 1.76 6.09 -5.88
N ALA A 88 2.76 6.58 -6.63
CA ALA A 88 2.57 6.93 -8.05
C ALA A 88 2.13 5.74 -8.93
N SER A 89 2.46 4.52 -8.52
CA SER A 89 2.06 3.30 -9.21
C SER A 89 1.77 2.21 -8.18
N PRO A 90 0.58 2.24 -7.54
CA PRO A 90 0.23 1.25 -6.53
C PRO A 90 0.23 -0.15 -7.13
N PRO A 91 0.70 -1.17 -6.38
CA PRO A 91 0.59 -2.54 -6.80
C PRO A 91 -0.89 -2.95 -6.86
N ALA A 92 -1.38 -3.26 -8.06
CA ALA A 92 -2.76 -3.67 -8.28
C ALA A 92 -2.84 -4.87 -9.24
N ILE A 93 -3.61 -5.89 -8.85
CA ILE A 93 -3.89 -7.07 -9.69
C ILE A 93 -4.91 -6.75 -10.79
N LEU A 94 -5.81 -5.80 -10.52
CA LEU A 94 -6.89 -5.40 -11.42
C LEU A 94 -6.71 -3.93 -11.82
N SER A 95 -7.02 -3.60 -13.07
CA SER A 95 -7.18 -2.21 -13.47
C SER A 95 -8.51 -1.67 -12.95
N LEU A 96 -8.60 -0.34 -12.79
CA LEU A 96 -9.87 0.32 -12.45
C LEU A 96 -10.94 0.03 -13.52
N ALA A 97 -10.56 0.02 -14.80
CA ALA A 97 -11.47 -0.28 -15.89
C ALA A 97 -12.01 -1.72 -15.81
N ASP A 98 -11.16 -2.71 -15.49
CA ASP A 98 -11.59 -4.11 -15.31
C ASP A 98 -12.51 -4.28 -14.10
N ALA A 99 -12.23 -3.56 -13.01
CA ALA A 99 -13.07 -3.56 -11.82
C ALA A 99 -14.45 -2.97 -12.13
N LYS A 100 -14.50 -1.81 -12.80
CA LYS A 100 -15.74 -1.16 -13.23
C LYS A 100 -16.55 -2.03 -14.17
N ALA A 101 -15.89 -2.63 -15.17
CA ALA A 101 -16.52 -3.56 -16.09
C ALA A 101 -17.07 -4.81 -15.38
N HIS A 102 -16.42 -5.28 -14.31
CA HIS A 102 -16.91 -6.42 -13.53
C HIS A 102 -18.10 -6.10 -12.62
N LEU A 103 -18.18 -4.85 -12.13
CA LEU A 103 -19.23 -4.38 -11.23
C LEU A 103 -20.39 -3.67 -11.95
N ASP A 104 -20.35 -3.63 -13.29
CA ASP A 104 -21.28 -2.88 -14.14
C ASP A 104 -21.37 -1.38 -13.78
N ILE A 105 -20.24 -0.77 -13.39
CA ILE A 105 -20.13 0.66 -13.04
C ILE A 105 -19.65 1.46 -14.26
N THR A 106 -20.40 2.50 -14.64
CA THR A 106 -20.08 3.36 -15.80
C THR A 106 -19.72 4.79 -15.42
N THR A 107 -20.04 5.21 -14.20
CA THR A 107 -19.75 6.54 -13.62
C THR A 107 -18.34 6.60 -13.05
N THR A 108 -17.86 7.81 -12.74
CA THR A 108 -16.55 8.02 -12.08
C THR A 108 -16.67 8.42 -10.61
N THR A 109 -17.90 8.51 -10.07
CA THR A 109 -18.18 8.98 -8.70
C THR A 109 -17.49 8.11 -7.65
N GLU A 110 -17.41 6.81 -7.90
CA GLU A 110 -16.87 5.80 -6.99
C GLU A 110 -15.41 5.43 -7.30
N ASP A 111 -14.76 6.09 -8.27
CA ASP A 111 -13.44 5.67 -8.76
C ASP A 111 -12.39 5.65 -7.65
N ASP A 112 -12.35 6.67 -6.79
CA ASP A 112 -11.39 6.73 -5.67
C ASP A 112 -11.61 5.64 -4.64
N GLU A 113 -12.88 5.32 -4.35
CA GLU A 113 -13.24 4.25 -3.44
C GLU A 113 -12.86 2.89 -4.03
N LEU A 114 -13.18 2.69 -5.30
CA LEU A 114 -12.92 1.46 -6.01
C LEU A 114 -11.42 1.18 -6.12
N ARG A 115 -10.59 2.22 -6.32
CA ARG A 115 -9.12 2.10 -6.24
C ARG A 115 -8.67 1.59 -4.87
N GLY A 116 -9.23 2.12 -3.78
CA GLY A 116 -8.94 1.63 -2.43
C GLY A 116 -9.30 0.15 -2.24
N TRP A 117 -10.43 -0.29 -2.78
CA TRP A 117 -10.80 -1.70 -2.74
C TRP A 117 -9.91 -2.60 -3.61
N ILE A 118 -9.47 -2.13 -4.77
CA ILE A 118 -8.52 -2.86 -5.63
C ILE A 118 -7.19 -3.10 -4.90
N GLU A 119 -6.69 -2.09 -4.19
CA GLU A 119 -5.48 -2.21 -3.36
C GLU A 119 -5.67 -3.24 -2.23
N ALA A 120 -6.80 -3.16 -1.51
CA ALA A 120 -7.13 -4.11 -0.45
C ALA A 120 -7.26 -5.55 -0.96
N VAL A 121 -7.98 -5.76 -2.07
CA VAL A 121 -8.13 -7.07 -2.72
C VAL A 121 -6.79 -7.61 -3.19
N THR A 122 -5.93 -6.75 -3.72
CA THR A 122 -4.57 -7.13 -4.14
C THR A 122 -3.79 -7.71 -2.95
N HIS A 123 -3.78 -7.00 -1.82
CA HIS A 123 -3.12 -7.48 -0.60
C HIS A 123 -3.69 -8.84 -0.13
N LEU A 124 -5.02 -9.00 -0.13
CA LEU A 124 -5.67 -10.24 0.29
C LEU A 124 -5.28 -11.41 -0.62
N VAL A 125 -5.26 -11.22 -1.94
CA VAL A 125 -4.91 -12.28 -2.90
C VAL A 125 -3.43 -12.66 -2.82
N GLU A 126 -2.54 -11.67 -2.63
CA GLU A 126 -1.10 -11.91 -2.50
C GLU A 126 -0.75 -12.69 -1.22
N GLN A 127 -1.54 -12.55 -0.16
CA GLN A 127 -1.38 -13.37 1.05
C GLN A 127 -1.51 -14.88 0.77
N PHE A 128 -2.32 -15.28 -0.22
CA PHE A 128 -2.46 -16.69 -0.60
C PHE A 128 -1.46 -17.10 -1.66
N THR A 129 -1.20 -16.24 -2.63
CA THR A 129 -0.52 -16.63 -3.88
C THR A 129 0.92 -16.13 -4.01
N GLY A 130 1.41 -15.41 -3.00
CA GLY A 130 2.65 -14.65 -3.09
C GLY A 130 2.47 -13.39 -3.94
N VAL A 131 3.58 -12.70 -4.21
CA VAL A 131 3.56 -11.41 -4.89
C VAL A 131 3.02 -11.58 -6.31
N CYS A 132 2.02 -10.80 -6.68
CA CYS A 132 1.40 -10.81 -8.00
C CYS A 132 1.70 -9.51 -8.73
N ALA A 133 1.41 -8.38 -8.09
CA ALA A 133 1.69 -7.07 -8.63
C ALA A 133 3.20 -6.77 -8.56
N ARG A 134 3.71 -6.04 -9.55
CA ARG A 134 5.13 -5.67 -9.60
C ARG A 134 5.44 -4.67 -8.49
N GLY A 135 6.41 -4.99 -7.63
CA GLY A 135 6.85 -4.11 -6.56
C GLY A 135 8.35 -4.21 -6.28
N THR A 136 8.93 -3.13 -5.79
CA THR A 136 10.30 -3.13 -5.26
C THR A 136 10.27 -3.63 -3.82
N VAL A 137 11.12 -4.60 -3.51
CA VAL A 137 11.26 -5.18 -2.17
C VAL A 137 12.69 -4.93 -1.68
N VAL A 138 12.80 -4.51 -0.42
CA VAL A 138 14.07 -4.37 0.30
C VAL A 138 14.03 -5.31 1.50
N GLU A 139 15.00 -6.21 1.58
CA GLU A 139 15.11 -7.18 2.67
C GLU A 139 16.50 -7.18 3.27
N ASP A 140 16.54 -7.17 4.59
CA ASP A 140 17.77 -7.40 5.35
C ASP A 140 17.90 -8.87 5.69
N HIS A 141 19.05 -9.46 5.37
CA HIS A 141 19.38 -10.86 5.55
C HIS A 141 20.55 -10.99 6.50
N SER A 142 20.27 -11.53 7.69
CA SER A 142 21.30 -11.92 8.65
C SER A 142 21.86 -13.29 8.26
N ILE A 143 23.13 -13.32 7.89
CA ILE A 143 23.83 -14.53 7.43
C ILE A 143 24.76 -14.97 8.55
N GLN A 144 24.84 -16.28 8.82
CA GLN A 144 25.76 -16.79 9.84
C GLN A 144 27.22 -16.46 9.47
N PRO A 145 28.14 -16.34 10.44
CA PRO A 145 29.55 -16.04 10.16
C PRO A 145 30.23 -17.04 9.22
N SER A 146 29.75 -18.29 9.16
CA SER A 146 30.25 -19.32 8.24
C SER A 146 29.84 -19.11 6.78
N GLY A 147 28.94 -18.17 6.49
CA GLY A 147 28.43 -17.87 5.16
C GLY A 147 27.44 -18.91 4.63
N VAL A 148 26.61 -18.50 3.68
CA VAL A 148 25.57 -19.33 3.04
C VAL A 148 25.88 -19.55 1.57
N ARG A 149 25.58 -20.73 1.04
CA ARG A 149 25.68 -20.99 -0.41
C ARG A 149 24.45 -20.52 -1.17
N GLU A 150 23.31 -20.53 -0.48
CA GLU A 150 22.00 -20.20 -1.02
C GLU A 150 21.34 -19.22 -0.05
N LEU A 151 20.91 -18.08 -0.57
CA LEU A 151 20.15 -17.10 0.18
C LEU A 151 18.73 -17.07 -0.38
N ALA A 152 17.75 -17.44 0.43
CA ALA A 152 16.35 -17.41 0.03
C ALA A 152 15.73 -16.03 0.28
N LEU A 153 15.22 -15.40 -0.76
CA LEU A 153 14.43 -14.18 -0.69
C LEU A 153 13.02 -14.50 -0.16
N ARG A 154 12.44 -13.60 0.64
CA ARG A 154 11.16 -13.88 1.31
C ARG A 154 9.97 -13.69 0.37
N ARG A 155 10.05 -12.74 -0.56
CA ARG A 155 8.96 -12.41 -1.48
C ARG A 155 9.24 -12.98 -2.87
N THR A 156 8.39 -13.89 -3.31
CA THR A 156 8.50 -14.57 -4.61
C THR A 156 7.17 -14.47 -5.38
N PRO A 157 7.20 -14.56 -6.72
CA PRO A 157 8.36 -14.72 -7.61
C PRO A 157 9.18 -13.43 -7.78
N VAL A 158 10.45 -13.59 -8.16
CA VAL A 158 11.42 -12.51 -8.36
C VAL A 158 11.56 -12.22 -9.85
N LEU A 159 11.42 -10.96 -10.26
CA LEU A 159 11.60 -10.53 -11.65
C LEU A 159 13.05 -10.15 -11.94
N SER A 160 13.68 -9.41 -11.03
CA SER A 160 15.06 -8.96 -11.20
C SER A 160 15.69 -8.58 -9.86
N LEU A 161 16.96 -8.95 -9.67
CA LEU A 161 17.77 -8.49 -8.55
C LEU A 161 18.41 -7.15 -8.88
N THR A 162 18.28 -6.17 -7.99
CA THR A 162 18.77 -4.80 -8.21
C THR A 162 20.09 -4.54 -7.49
N SER A 163 20.22 -4.98 -6.24
CA SER A 163 21.46 -4.82 -5.47
C SER A 163 21.58 -5.83 -4.33
N ALA A 164 22.82 -6.17 -3.99
CA ALA A 164 23.19 -6.96 -2.82
C ALA A 164 24.34 -6.28 -2.08
N VAL A 165 24.01 -5.47 -1.08
CA VAL A 165 24.98 -4.61 -0.38
C VAL A 165 25.19 -5.04 1.06
N ALA A 166 26.40 -4.91 1.57
CA ALA A 166 26.68 -5.14 2.99
C ALA A 166 26.01 -4.07 3.85
N ILE A 167 25.41 -4.49 4.96
CA ILE A 167 24.82 -3.56 5.94
C ILE A 167 25.91 -2.95 6.83
N LEU A 168 26.95 -3.72 7.15
CA LEU A 168 28.05 -3.28 8.00
C LEU A 168 29.14 -2.58 7.19
N THR A 169 29.70 -1.51 7.75
CA THR A 169 30.89 -0.84 7.23
C THR A 169 32.05 -1.82 7.08
N GLY A 170 32.64 -1.89 5.89
CA GLY A 170 33.71 -2.85 5.58
C GLY A 170 33.24 -4.28 5.27
N GLY A 171 31.94 -4.53 5.27
CA GLY A 171 31.38 -5.80 4.84
C GLY A 171 31.49 -6.02 3.33
N THR A 172 31.32 -7.28 2.90
CA THR A 172 31.39 -7.65 1.48
C THR A 172 30.06 -7.43 0.79
N SER A 173 30.04 -6.56 -0.21
CA SER A 173 28.91 -6.42 -1.15
C SER A 173 29.14 -7.29 -2.38
N TYR A 174 28.07 -7.66 -3.08
CA TYR A 174 28.13 -8.53 -4.24
C TYR A 174 27.59 -7.82 -5.47
N THR A 175 28.35 -7.88 -6.56
CA THR A 175 27.88 -7.40 -7.86
C THR A 175 26.79 -8.33 -8.37
N VAL A 176 25.66 -7.78 -8.83
CA VAL A 176 24.52 -8.58 -9.30
C VAL A 176 24.90 -9.54 -10.44
N GLY A 177 25.83 -9.15 -11.32
CA GLY A 177 26.31 -10.00 -12.41
C GLY A 177 27.04 -11.28 -11.97
N ASP A 178 27.58 -11.29 -10.74
CA ASP A 178 28.25 -12.45 -10.15
C ASP A 178 27.27 -13.39 -9.44
N LEU A 179 26.01 -12.97 -9.32
CA LEU A 179 24.94 -13.72 -8.70
C LEU A 179 24.09 -14.43 -9.75
N ASP A 180 23.65 -15.63 -9.37
CA ASP A 180 22.61 -16.38 -10.06
C ASP A 180 21.35 -16.31 -9.20
N VAL A 181 20.22 -16.03 -9.83
CA VAL A 181 18.93 -15.86 -9.14
C VAL A 181 17.94 -16.82 -9.77
N ASP A 182 17.52 -17.82 -9.00
CA ASP A 182 16.35 -18.62 -9.34
C ASP A 182 15.12 -17.75 -9.12
N THR A 183 14.62 -17.17 -10.22
CA THR A 183 13.48 -16.24 -10.21
C THR A 183 12.19 -16.87 -9.70
N ARG A 184 12.05 -18.20 -9.82
CA ARG A 184 10.85 -18.92 -9.39
C ARG A 184 10.91 -19.21 -7.89
N MET A 185 12.05 -19.70 -7.40
CA MET A 185 12.21 -20.07 -5.99
C MET A 185 12.70 -18.92 -5.10
N GLY A 186 13.14 -17.81 -5.69
CA GLY A 186 13.74 -16.70 -4.95
C GLY A 186 15.11 -17.05 -4.34
N ILE A 187 15.83 -18.01 -4.90
CA ILE A 187 17.13 -18.45 -4.36
C ILE A 187 18.25 -17.69 -5.07
N VAL A 188 19.07 -16.99 -4.29
CA VAL A 188 20.28 -16.30 -4.77
C VAL A 188 21.51 -17.15 -4.45
N ARG A 189 22.39 -17.30 -5.44
CA ARG A 189 23.65 -18.06 -5.34
C ARG A 189 24.78 -17.25 -5.97
N LEU A 190 26.01 -17.50 -5.54
CA LEU A 190 27.19 -17.04 -6.28
C LEU A 190 27.43 -17.95 -7.48
N ARG A 191 27.63 -17.37 -8.67
CA ARG A 191 27.98 -18.13 -9.89
C ARG A 191 29.28 -18.91 -9.75
N SER A 192 30.19 -18.45 -8.88
CA SER A 192 31.44 -19.14 -8.55
C SER A 192 31.25 -20.41 -7.72
N GLY A 193 30.05 -20.68 -7.19
CA GLY A 193 29.79 -21.79 -6.25
C GLY A 193 30.31 -21.54 -4.82
N GLY A 194 30.81 -20.33 -4.56
CA GLY A 194 31.29 -19.88 -3.26
C GLY A 194 30.17 -19.64 -2.23
N ARG A 195 30.55 -19.10 -1.07
CA ARG A 195 29.63 -18.69 -0.01
C ARG A 195 29.46 -17.18 -0.01
N MET A 196 28.23 -16.73 0.19
CA MET A 196 27.90 -15.36 0.51
C MET A 196 28.04 -15.14 2.01
N TYR A 197 28.59 -13.98 2.38
CA TYR A 197 28.79 -13.52 3.74
C TYR A 197 27.98 -12.25 3.94
N GLY A 198 27.48 -12.04 5.16
CA GLY A 198 26.60 -10.92 5.48
C GLY A 198 26.90 -10.36 6.86
N PRO A 199 26.03 -9.48 7.38
CA PRO A 199 24.65 -9.23 6.93
C PRO A 199 24.55 -8.42 5.62
N LEU A 200 23.55 -8.77 4.80
CA LEU A 200 23.30 -8.15 3.49
C LEU A 200 21.92 -7.50 3.43
N ARG A 201 21.84 -6.34 2.77
CA ARG A 201 20.59 -5.73 2.32
C ARG A 201 20.43 -6.02 0.83
N ILE A 202 19.35 -6.72 0.52
CA ILE A 202 19.01 -7.12 -0.85
C ILE A 202 17.85 -6.26 -1.33
N THR A 203 18.00 -5.64 -2.50
CA THR A 203 16.93 -4.91 -3.19
C THR A 203 16.63 -5.61 -4.50
N TYR A 204 15.37 -5.90 -4.75
CA TYR A 204 14.93 -6.62 -5.94
C TYR A 204 13.50 -6.25 -6.32
N THR A 205 13.10 -6.58 -7.54
CA THR A 205 11.72 -6.45 -8.02
C THR A 205 11.05 -7.80 -7.94
N ALA A 206 9.96 -7.89 -7.18
CA ALA A 206 9.10 -9.07 -7.08
C ALA A 206 7.81 -8.87 -7.87
N GLY A 207 7.17 -9.97 -8.24
CA GLY A 207 5.87 -9.97 -8.93
C GLY A 207 5.84 -10.90 -10.13
N ARG A 208 4.66 -11.00 -10.76
CA ARG A 208 4.43 -11.86 -11.91
C ARG A 208 4.48 -11.05 -13.19
N ALA A 209 5.25 -11.49 -14.17
CA ALA A 209 5.26 -10.87 -15.50
C ALA A 209 3.90 -11.00 -16.20
N VAL A 210 3.22 -12.12 -15.97
CA VAL A 210 1.86 -12.38 -16.42
C VAL A 210 1.08 -12.92 -15.22
N ILE A 211 0.01 -12.24 -14.82
CA ILE A 211 -0.88 -12.71 -13.77
C ILE A 211 -1.86 -13.74 -14.40
N PRO A 212 -1.87 -14.99 -13.92
CA PRO A 212 -2.81 -16.00 -14.37
C PRO A 212 -4.28 -15.57 -14.28
N ALA A 213 -5.10 -15.97 -15.25
CA ALA A 213 -6.50 -15.56 -15.34
C ALA A 213 -7.37 -16.03 -14.16
N ASN A 214 -7.03 -17.15 -13.52
CA ASN A 214 -7.70 -17.62 -12.31
C ASN A 214 -7.46 -16.68 -11.11
N ILE A 215 -6.27 -16.09 -11.00
CA ILE A 215 -5.96 -15.10 -9.94
C ILE A 215 -6.77 -13.82 -10.18
N THR A 216 -6.81 -13.32 -11.41
CA THR A 216 -7.61 -12.12 -11.71
C THR A 216 -9.11 -12.37 -11.57
N ALA A 217 -9.61 -13.55 -11.93
CA ALA A 217 -11.00 -13.95 -11.69
C ALA A 217 -11.32 -14.03 -10.18
N ALA A 218 -10.44 -14.61 -9.37
CA ALA A 218 -10.59 -14.65 -7.91
C ALA A 218 -10.61 -13.23 -7.31
N ALA A 219 -9.69 -12.35 -7.75
CA ALA A 219 -9.67 -10.96 -7.32
C ALA A 219 -11.00 -10.24 -7.64
N LYS A 220 -11.55 -10.43 -8.84
CA LYS A 220 -12.86 -9.87 -9.25
C LYS A 220 -13.99 -10.35 -8.34
N ILE A 221 -14.01 -11.65 -8.02
CA ILE A 221 -14.99 -12.25 -7.12
C ILE A 221 -14.91 -11.64 -5.71
N ILE A 222 -13.69 -11.50 -5.16
CA ILE A 222 -13.49 -10.94 -3.82
C ILE A 222 -13.90 -9.46 -3.82
N LEU A 223 -13.53 -8.71 -4.86
CA LEU A 223 -13.95 -7.33 -5.02
C LEU A 223 -15.48 -7.19 -5.03
N GLN A 224 -16.18 -7.99 -5.83
CA GLN A 224 -17.64 -7.99 -5.89
C GLN A 224 -18.28 -8.32 -4.53
N HIS A 225 -17.69 -9.27 -3.81
CA HIS A 225 -18.15 -9.64 -2.47
C HIS A 225 -18.03 -8.47 -1.50
N LEU A 226 -16.85 -7.86 -1.41
CA LEU A 226 -16.59 -6.73 -0.51
C LEU A 226 -17.43 -5.51 -0.87
N TRP A 227 -17.55 -5.19 -2.16
CA TRP A 227 -18.33 -4.04 -2.64
C TRP A 227 -19.81 -4.15 -2.24
N ARG A 228 -20.40 -5.35 -2.35
CA ARG A 228 -21.82 -5.58 -1.99
C ARG A 228 -22.11 -5.39 -0.51
N THR A 229 -21.13 -5.61 0.37
CA THR A 229 -21.34 -5.44 1.83
C THR A 229 -21.67 -4.00 2.22
N GLN A 230 -21.30 -3.01 1.40
CA GLN A 230 -21.57 -1.59 1.65
C GLN A 230 -23.06 -1.24 1.65
N TYR A 231 -23.89 -2.00 0.93
CA TYR A 231 -25.32 -1.69 0.78
C TYR A 231 -26.20 -2.25 1.92
N GLY A 232 -25.62 -2.91 2.92
CA GLY A 232 -26.38 -3.55 4.02
C GLY A 232 -27.29 -4.69 3.55
N ALA A 233 -27.87 -5.43 4.49
CA ALA A 233 -28.76 -6.58 4.21
C ALA A 233 -30.04 -6.22 3.41
N SER A 234 -30.30 -4.94 3.14
CA SER A 234 -31.51 -4.43 2.49
C SER A 234 -31.59 -4.67 0.98
N ARG A 235 -30.51 -5.13 0.33
CA ARG A 235 -30.56 -5.65 -1.06
C ARG A 235 -30.60 -7.16 -1.17
N ALA A 236 -30.59 -7.89 -0.05
CA ALA A 236 -31.05 -9.27 -0.05
C ALA A 236 -32.57 -9.25 -0.26
N LEU A 237 -32.99 -9.15 -1.52
CA LEU A 237 -34.31 -9.58 -1.96
C LEU A 237 -34.46 -11.04 -1.53
N ALA A 238 -35.05 -11.23 -0.35
CA ALA A 238 -35.47 -12.51 0.14
C ALA A 238 -36.48 -13.09 -0.87
N GLY A 239 -35.99 -13.92 -1.80
CA GLY A 239 -36.87 -14.74 -2.64
C GLY A 239 -36.62 -14.80 -4.14
N ILE A 240 -35.55 -14.21 -4.71
CA ILE A 240 -35.25 -14.40 -6.14
C ILE A 240 -33.90 -15.11 -6.34
N GLY A 241 -33.94 -16.44 -6.16
CA GLY A 241 -33.16 -17.42 -6.92
C GLY A 241 -31.65 -17.25 -7.09
N GLY A 242 -30.88 -17.27 -5.99
CA GLY A 242 -29.41 -17.35 -6.06
C GLY A 242 -28.73 -17.54 -4.69
N GLY A 243 -29.41 -18.19 -3.74
CA GLY A 243 -29.11 -18.11 -2.31
C GLY A 243 -28.09 -19.10 -1.74
N ASP A 244 -27.70 -20.15 -2.48
CA ASP A 244 -26.89 -21.22 -1.88
C ASP A 244 -25.38 -21.05 -2.13
N ASP A 245 -24.98 -20.51 -3.28
CA ASP A 245 -23.56 -20.31 -3.65
C ASP A 245 -22.91 -19.09 -3.01
N PHE A 246 -23.73 -18.21 -2.43
CA PHE A 246 -23.34 -16.98 -1.75
C PHE A 246 -23.81 -16.97 -0.28
N ASN A 247 -24.25 -18.11 0.25
CA ASN A 247 -24.72 -18.20 1.63
C ASN A 247 -23.54 -18.04 2.60
N VAL A 248 -23.54 -16.92 3.31
CA VAL A 248 -22.48 -16.43 4.19
C VAL A 248 -22.58 -17.13 5.56
N THR A 249 -22.55 -18.47 5.59
CA THR A 249 -22.90 -19.21 6.83
C THR A 249 -21.79 -20.02 7.47
N GLU A 250 -20.63 -20.20 6.82
CA GLU A 250 -19.51 -20.87 7.47
C GLU A 250 -18.26 -19.97 7.50
N PRO A 251 -17.98 -19.31 8.64
CA PRO A 251 -16.73 -18.60 8.82
C PRO A 251 -15.58 -19.61 8.82
N ILE A 252 -14.61 -19.40 7.93
CA ILE A 252 -13.34 -20.11 7.98
C ILE A 252 -12.60 -19.69 9.25
N ALA A 253 -12.19 -20.68 10.05
CA ALA A 253 -11.37 -20.45 11.24
C ALA A 253 -10.11 -19.65 10.86
N GLY A 254 -10.02 -18.41 11.36
CA GLY A 254 -8.88 -17.51 11.14
C GLY A 254 -9.09 -16.42 10.08
N PHE A 255 -10.11 -16.47 9.22
CA PHE A 255 -10.29 -15.50 8.11
C PHE A 255 -11.66 -14.82 8.03
N GLY A 256 -12.66 -15.33 8.74
CA GLY A 256 -14.00 -14.74 8.77
C GLY A 256 -14.68 -14.65 7.40
N TYR A 257 -15.70 -13.80 7.29
CA TYR A 257 -16.59 -13.68 6.13
C TYR A 257 -16.03 -12.88 4.93
N ALA A 258 -14.72 -12.58 4.92
CA ALA A 258 -14.13 -11.64 3.98
C ALA A 258 -13.82 -12.23 2.58
N ILE A 259 -13.57 -13.54 2.49
CA ILE A 259 -13.13 -14.19 1.25
C ILE A 259 -14.07 -15.36 0.89
N PRO A 260 -14.76 -15.33 -0.26
CA PRO A 260 -15.63 -16.42 -0.69
C PRO A 260 -14.86 -17.72 -1.02
N ASN A 261 -15.43 -18.89 -0.68
CA ASN A 261 -14.85 -20.20 -0.96
C ASN A 261 -14.52 -20.42 -2.45
N ARG A 262 -15.36 -19.93 -3.36
CA ARG A 262 -15.12 -20.01 -4.81
C ARG A 262 -13.82 -19.30 -5.24
N ALA A 263 -13.48 -18.18 -4.59
CA ALA A 263 -12.23 -17.48 -4.85
C ALA A 263 -11.04 -18.30 -4.36
N LEU A 264 -11.15 -18.92 -3.18
CA LEU A 264 -10.10 -19.79 -2.64
C LEU A 264 -9.80 -20.98 -3.55
N GLN A 265 -10.83 -21.64 -4.09
CA GLN A 265 -10.64 -22.75 -5.04
C GLN A 265 -9.87 -22.34 -6.30
N LEU A 266 -10.09 -21.10 -6.79
CA LEU A 266 -9.34 -20.56 -7.93
C LEU A 266 -7.88 -20.21 -7.58
N LEU A 267 -7.61 -19.87 -6.32
CA LEU A 267 -6.27 -19.52 -5.82
C LEU A 267 -5.46 -20.75 -5.39
N GLU A 268 -6.10 -21.87 -5.07
CA GLU A 268 -5.46 -23.10 -4.55
C GLU A 268 -4.26 -23.60 -5.39
N PRO A 269 -4.29 -23.60 -6.75
CA PRO A 269 -3.13 -24.00 -7.55
C PRO A 269 -1.87 -23.14 -7.37
N HIS A 270 -2.03 -21.93 -6.81
CA HIS A 270 -0.95 -20.99 -6.57
C HIS A 270 -0.70 -20.74 -5.08
N ARG A 271 -1.35 -21.50 -4.21
CA ARG A 271 -1.26 -21.31 -2.77
C ARG A 271 0.18 -21.51 -2.28
N LEU A 272 0.67 -20.56 -1.49
CA LEU A 272 1.96 -20.68 -0.84
C LEU A 272 1.99 -21.87 0.13
N PRO A 273 3.10 -22.62 0.21
CA PRO A 273 3.24 -23.69 1.18
C PRO A 273 3.17 -23.14 2.62
N PRO A 274 2.70 -23.95 3.59
CA PRO A 274 2.60 -23.50 4.98
C PRO A 274 3.95 -23.03 5.51
N GLY A 275 3.98 -21.83 6.09
CA GLY A 275 5.19 -21.22 6.68
C GLY A 275 5.93 -20.23 5.78
N VAL A 276 5.46 -19.95 4.57
CA VAL A 276 5.98 -18.89 3.68
C VAL A 276 4.99 -17.72 3.69
N ALA A 277 5.44 -16.52 4.07
CA ALA A 277 4.66 -15.28 4.12
C ALA A 277 5.34 -14.19 3.27
#